data_AF-L0R5R6-F1
#
_entry.id   AF-L0R5R6-F1
#
_cell.length_a   1.000
_cell.length_b   1.000
_cell.length_c   1.000
_cell.angle_alpha   90.00
_cell.angle_beta   90.00
_cell.angle_gamma   90.00
#
_symmetry.space_group_name_H-M   'P 1'
#
loop_
_entity.id
_entity.type
_entity.pdbx_description
1 polymer ?
#
loop_
_entity_poly.entity_id
_entity_poly.type
_entity_poly.pdbx_seq_one_letter_code
_entity_poly.pdbx_strand_id
1 'polypeptide(L)'
;MFTNSKTLIYRAVTPLHCGATEAGDGIDLPVVRERYTNFPFIPATSLKGVWRDICQRNDDWEQTEEHTAFGPDSSDVDNKSAGLLGFVDAQILYLPIRASARTFFLITCPLQVSRFNETLVKQGIEPHEISNINDDTIISSALADIENVYLEDIKLKAKSQKLNLPSEGVPNYLKSRLALVSDETFEWFASNAMEIRAHNKLSATKQSKSLWYEEFVPAESIFFGQLLESPPYNGDDPSESGKYSTKLIETKPLFFQVGGNESTGHGLMEITPIEKGESHG
;
A
#
# COMPACT_ATOMS: atom_id res chain seq x y z
N MET A 1 -24.41 4.56 2.83
CA MET A 1 -23.84 5.11 1.57
C MET A 1 -23.25 3.97 0.76
N PHE A 2 -22.22 3.28 1.26
CA PHE A 2 -21.68 2.08 0.61
C PHE A 2 -22.42 0.82 1.08
N THR A 3 -22.62 -0.14 0.17
CA THR A 3 -23.26 -1.45 0.43
C THR A 3 -22.28 -2.62 0.31
N ASN A 4 -21.14 -2.42 -0.35
CA ASN A 4 -20.08 -3.41 -0.47
C ASN A 4 -18.72 -2.81 -0.07
N SER A 5 -17.84 -3.66 0.47
CA SER A 5 -16.48 -3.32 0.87
C SER A 5 -15.57 -4.51 0.63
N LYS A 6 -14.43 -4.27 -0.03
CA LYS A 6 -13.38 -5.26 -0.31
C LYS A 6 -12.05 -4.71 0.19
N THR A 7 -11.26 -5.50 0.91
CA THR A 7 -9.87 -5.14 1.24
C THR A 7 -8.96 -5.61 0.12
N LEU A 8 -8.10 -4.72 -0.34
CA LEU A 8 -7.10 -4.98 -1.36
C LEU A 8 -5.72 -4.79 -0.74
N ILE A 9 -4.85 -5.77 -0.91
CA ILE A 9 -3.43 -5.69 -0.56
C ILE A 9 -2.66 -5.26 -1.81
N TYR A 10 -1.74 -4.33 -1.65
CA TYR A 10 -0.89 -3.81 -2.72
C TYR A 10 0.58 -4.01 -2.34
N ARG A 11 1.34 -4.77 -3.12
CA ARG A 11 2.77 -4.98 -2.90
C ARG A 11 3.57 -4.19 -3.93
N ALA A 12 4.52 -3.40 -3.48
CA ALA A 12 5.49 -2.73 -4.35
C ALA A 12 6.53 -3.74 -4.83
N VAL A 13 6.58 -4.05 -6.12
CA VAL A 13 7.62 -4.91 -6.73
C VAL A 13 8.89 -4.11 -6.99
N THR A 14 8.73 -2.82 -7.30
CA THR A 14 9.82 -1.85 -7.44
C THR A 14 9.61 -0.69 -6.48
N PRO A 15 10.62 0.14 -6.18
CA PRO A 15 10.43 1.30 -5.31
C PRO A 15 9.35 2.24 -5.84
N LEU A 16 8.56 2.79 -4.93
CA LEU A 16 7.34 3.55 -5.24
C LEU A 16 7.54 5.03 -4.93
N HIS A 17 7.18 5.90 -5.88
CA HIS A 17 7.14 7.35 -5.67
C HIS A 17 5.74 7.89 -5.93
N CYS A 18 4.94 8.04 -4.87
CA CYS A 18 3.73 8.84 -4.89
C CYS A 18 4.08 10.24 -4.36
N GLY A 19 4.33 11.19 -5.25
CA GLY A 19 4.84 12.51 -4.87
C GLY A 19 3.87 13.31 -3.99
N ALA A 20 4.41 13.95 -2.95
CA ALA A 20 3.70 14.96 -2.18
C ALA A 20 3.78 16.32 -2.87
N THR A 21 2.79 17.19 -2.62
CA THR A 21 2.76 18.54 -3.19
C THR A 21 3.76 19.50 -2.53
N GLU A 22 4.24 19.18 -1.33
CA GLU A 22 5.11 20.04 -0.52
C GLU A 22 6.49 19.39 -0.37
N ALA A 23 7.55 20.13 -0.71
CA ALA A 23 8.93 19.75 -0.42
C ALA A 23 9.23 19.97 1.08
N GLY A 24 10.01 19.07 1.68
CA GLY A 24 10.34 19.09 3.11
C GLY A 24 11.68 18.42 3.40
N ASP A 25 12.32 18.82 4.52
CA ASP A 25 13.55 18.19 5.06
C ASP A 25 14.74 18.06 4.09
N GLY A 26 14.86 18.99 3.15
CA GLY A 26 15.96 19.00 2.17
C GLY A 26 15.80 17.97 1.04
N ILE A 27 14.62 17.34 0.93
CA ILE A 27 14.22 16.49 -0.17
C ILE A 27 13.34 17.31 -1.12
N ASP A 28 13.72 17.40 -2.39
CA ASP A 28 12.99 18.17 -3.40
C ASP A 28 11.66 17.51 -3.75
N LEU A 29 11.63 16.17 -3.84
CA LEU A 29 10.48 15.36 -4.20
C LEU A 29 10.24 14.26 -3.15
N PRO A 30 9.59 14.58 -2.02
CA PRO A 30 9.24 13.59 -1.00
C PRO A 30 8.04 12.73 -1.41
N VAL A 31 7.89 11.57 -0.78
CA VAL A 31 6.68 10.76 -0.93
C VAL A 31 5.56 11.31 -0.06
N VAL A 32 4.31 11.04 -0.45
CA VAL A 32 3.12 11.45 0.30
C VAL A 32 3.00 10.66 1.61
N ARG A 33 2.73 11.40 2.70
CA ARG A 33 2.72 10.90 4.06
C ARG A 33 1.49 11.36 4.82
N GLU A 34 1.01 10.51 5.70
CA GLU A 34 -0.11 10.80 6.58
C GLU A 34 0.34 11.77 7.67
N ARG A 35 -0.29 12.96 7.75
CA ARG A 35 0.23 14.10 8.53
C ARG A 35 0.51 13.82 10.02
N TYR A 36 -0.22 12.89 10.63
CA TYR A 36 -0.21 12.67 12.07
C TYR A 36 0.58 11.42 12.51
N THR A 37 0.97 10.54 11.58
CA THR A 37 1.83 9.36 11.82
C THR A 37 3.13 9.41 11.03
N ASN A 38 3.22 10.32 10.06
CA ASN A 38 4.25 10.39 9.04
C ASN A 38 4.39 9.12 8.17
N PHE A 39 3.44 8.17 8.24
CA PHE A 39 3.50 6.94 7.45
C PHE A 39 3.27 7.23 5.97
N PRO A 40 4.06 6.64 5.06
CA PRO A 40 3.78 6.73 3.64
C PRO A 40 2.47 6.00 3.31
N PHE A 41 1.73 6.55 2.36
CA PHE A 41 0.49 5.93 1.87
C PHE A 41 0.34 6.13 0.36
N ILE A 42 -0.60 5.41 -0.25
CA ILE A 42 -0.97 5.62 -1.65
C ILE A 42 -2.31 6.36 -1.68
N PRO A 43 -2.38 7.57 -2.25
CA PRO A 43 -3.62 8.32 -2.31
C PRO A 43 -4.70 7.58 -3.10
N ALA A 44 -5.92 7.60 -2.59
CA ALA A 44 -7.11 7.03 -3.22
C ALA A 44 -7.33 7.59 -4.63
N THR A 45 -7.00 8.87 -4.85
CA THR A 45 -7.07 9.51 -6.16
C THR A 45 -6.08 8.91 -7.15
N SER A 46 -4.87 8.57 -6.69
CA SER A 46 -3.86 7.89 -7.50
C SER A 46 -4.31 6.47 -7.86
N LEU A 47 -4.79 5.71 -6.87
CA LEU A 47 -5.34 4.37 -7.09
C LEU A 47 -6.53 4.40 -8.05
N LYS A 48 -7.48 5.31 -7.83
CA LYS A 48 -8.68 5.45 -8.67
C LYS A 48 -8.30 5.76 -10.11
N GLY A 49 -7.36 6.69 -10.34
CA GLY A 49 -6.90 7.04 -11.69
C GLY A 49 -6.25 5.86 -12.41
N VAL A 50 -5.38 5.13 -11.71
CA VAL A 50 -4.71 3.94 -12.27
C VAL A 50 -5.71 2.83 -12.59
N TRP A 51 -6.62 2.52 -11.67
CA TRP A 51 -7.67 1.51 -11.92
C TRP A 51 -8.59 1.91 -13.07
N ARG A 52 -8.93 3.20 -13.16
CA ARG A 52 -9.72 3.72 -14.28
C ARG A 52 -9.02 3.49 -15.61
N ASP A 53 -7.73 3.84 -15.71
CA ASP A 53 -6.94 3.62 -16.93
C ASP A 53 -6.81 2.12 -17.29
N ILE A 54 -6.60 1.24 -16.30
CA ILE A 54 -6.57 -0.21 -16.52
C ILE A 54 -7.90 -0.70 -17.09
N CYS A 55 -9.03 -0.32 -16.47
CA CYS A 55 -10.35 -0.73 -16.94
C CYS A 55 -10.65 -0.16 -18.33
N GLN A 56 -10.29 1.10 -18.62
CA GLN A 56 -10.49 1.72 -19.94
C GLN A 56 -9.73 1.00 -21.07
N ARG A 57 -8.58 0.38 -20.76
CA ARG A 57 -7.78 -0.38 -21.73
C ARG A 57 -8.14 -1.86 -21.80
N ASN A 58 -9.06 -2.32 -20.97
CA ASN A 58 -9.50 -3.71 -20.93
C ASN A 58 -10.78 -3.88 -21.74
N ASP A 59 -10.76 -4.77 -22.74
CA ASP A 59 -11.89 -5.03 -23.64
C ASP A 59 -13.16 -5.56 -22.93
N ASP A 60 -13.02 -6.09 -21.71
CA ASP A 60 -14.15 -6.58 -20.90
C ASP A 60 -14.98 -5.44 -20.28
N TRP A 61 -14.50 -4.18 -20.34
CA TRP A 61 -15.17 -3.02 -19.80
C TRP A 61 -15.77 -2.14 -20.90
N GLU A 62 -17.10 -2.01 -20.90
CA GLU A 62 -17.76 -1.02 -21.76
C GLU A 62 -17.58 0.40 -21.20
N GLN A 63 -17.50 1.40 -22.08
CA GLN A 63 -17.34 2.81 -21.67
C GLN A 63 -18.46 3.28 -20.73
N THR A 64 -19.68 2.83 -20.95
CA THR A 64 -20.86 3.12 -20.11
C THR A 64 -20.71 2.56 -18.70
N GLU A 65 -20.19 1.34 -18.56
CA GLU A 65 -19.93 0.69 -17.28
C GLU A 65 -18.78 1.37 -16.54
N GLU A 66 -17.71 1.71 -17.25
CA GLU A 66 -16.56 2.45 -16.72
C GLU A 66 -17.00 3.81 -16.15
N HIS A 67 -17.75 4.61 -16.93
CA HIS A 67 -18.30 5.88 -16.45
C HIS A 67 -19.23 5.70 -15.25
N THR A 68 -19.99 4.61 -15.18
CA THR A 68 -20.86 4.34 -14.04
C THR A 68 -20.04 3.98 -12.78
N ALA A 69 -18.99 3.18 -12.94
CA ALA A 69 -18.12 2.75 -11.85
C ALA A 69 -17.25 3.90 -11.31
N PHE A 70 -16.56 4.63 -12.19
CA PHE A 70 -15.57 5.64 -11.80
C PHE A 70 -16.10 7.08 -11.81
N GLY A 71 -17.23 7.31 -12.50
CA GLY A 71 -17.77 8.64 -12.78
C GLY A 71 -17.39 9.09 -14.20
N PRO A 72 -18.18 9.98 -14.83
CA PRO A 72 -17.90 10.49 -16.16
C PRO A 72 -16.69 11.42 -16.18
N ASP A 73 -16.18 11.68 -17.39
CA ASP A 73 -15.08 12.62 -17.58
C ASP A 73 -15.48 14.05 -17.25
N SER A 74 -14.52 14.84 -16.75
CA SER A 74 -14.73 16.21 -16.30
C SER A 74 -15.19 17.17 -17.40
N SER A 75 -15.03 16.80 -18.68
CA SER A 75 -15.54 17.54 -19.84
C SER A 75 -17.04 17.37 -20.08
N ASP A 76 -17.68 16.39 -19.43
CA ASP A 76 -19.09 16.04 -19.65
C ASP A 76 -20.00 16.80 -18.65
N VAL A 77 -20.26 18.08 -18.96
CA VAL A 77 -20.92 19.04 -18.05
C VAL A 77 -22.37 18.67 -17.75
N ASP A 78 -23.01 17.91 -18.64
CA ASP A 78 -24.43 17.54 -18.59
C ASP A 78 -24.71 16.25 -17.79
N ASN A 79 -23.72 15.40 -17.54
CA ASN A 79 -23.85 14.16 -16.76
C ASN A 79 -23.12 14.29 -15.41
N LYS A 80 -23.81 14.81 -14.40
CA LYS A 80 -23.27 14.97 -13.03
C LYS A 80 -23.60 13.79 -12.11
N SER A 81 -23.45 12.55 -12.58
CA SER A 81 -23.50 11.39 -11.69
C SER A 81 -22.11 11.15 -11.09
N ALA A 82 -22.04 10.90 -9.78
CA ALA A 82 -20.77 10.45 -9.19
C ALA A 82 -20.57 8.95 -9.51
N GLY A 83 -19.32 8.50 -9.55
CA GLY A 83 -19.02 7.08 -9.72
C GLY A 83 -19.47 6.25 -8.52
N LEU A 84 -19.87 5.00 -8.76
CA LEU A 84 -20.30 4.09 -7.70
C LEU A 84 -19.13 3.56 -6.85
N LEU A 85 -17.92 3.48 -7.42
CA LEU A 85 -16.72 3.02 -6.71
C LEU A 85 -16.04 4.14 -5.91
N GLY A 86 -15.87 3.87 -4.62
CA GLY A 86 -15.06 4.66 -3.70
C GLY A 86 -13.75 3.95 -3.40
N PHE A 87 -12.63 4.66 -3.53
CA PHE A 87 -11.32 4.18 -3.09
C PHE A 87 -10.98 4.86 -1.76
N VAL A 88 -10.39 4.09 -0.85
CA VAL A 88 -9.78 4.62 0.38
C VAL A 88 -8.26 4.62 0.20
N ASP A 89 -7.60 5.62 0.77
CA ASP A 89 -6.14 5.73 0.78
C ASP A 89 -5.53 4.39 1.23
N ALA A 90 -4.56 3.85 0.48
CA ALA A 90 -3.93 2.61 0.87
C ALA A 90 -2.80 2.89 1.87
N GLN A 91 -2.99 2.42 3.09
CA GLN A 91 -2.07 2.60 4.21
C GLN A 91 -0.96 1.54 4.15
N ILE A 92 0.26 1.90 4.53
CA ILE A 92 1.36 0.94 4.60
C ILE A 92 1.11 -0.09 5.72
N LEU A 93 1.18 -1.38 5.40
CA LEU A 93 1.10 -2.49 6.35
C LEU A 93 2.47 -2.97 6.78
N TYR A 94 3.37 -3.12 5.80
CA TYR A 94 4.74 -3.62 6.02
C TYR A 94 5.76 -2.74 5.32
N LEU A 95 6.85 -2.48 6.05
CA LEU A 95 8.01 -1.76 5.54
C LEU A 95 9.24 -2.69 5.61
N PRO A 96 10.00 -2.87 4.51
CA PRO A 96 11.21 -3.67 4.54
C PRO A 96 12.38 -2.84 5.06
N ILE A 97 13.04 -3.33 6.11
CA ILE A 97 14.17 -2.65 6.77
C ILE A 97 15.36 -3.59 6.84
N ARG A 98 16.52 -3.11 6.38
CA ARG A 98 17.79 -3.85 6.41
C ARG A 98 18.11 -4.25 7.85
N ALA A 99 18.58 -5.48 8.01
CA ALA A 99 18.88 -6.03 9.32
C ALA A 99 20.27 -6.68 9.35
N SER A 100 20.95 -6.59 10.50
CA SER A 100 22.25 -7.24 10.73
C SER A 100 22.19 -8.76 10.67
N ALA A 101 21.00 -9.34 10.75
CA ALA A 101 20.74 -10.76 10.58
C ALA A 101 19.55 -10.98 9.64
N ARG A 102 19.54 -12.11 8.94
CA ARG A 102 18.47 -12.47 7.98
C ARG A 102 18.30 -11.47 6.83
N THR A 103 19.29 -10.62 6.52
CA THR A 103 19.27 -9.61 5.43
C THR A 103 18.33 -8.41 5.69
N PHE A 104 17.04 -8.66 5.91
CA PHE A 104 16.04 -7.64 6.21
C PHE A 104 14.79 -8.27 6.83
N PHE A 105 13.99 -7.46 7.51
CA PHE A 105 12.66 -7.80 8.01
C PHE A 105 11.60 -6.91 7.36
N LEU A 106 10.41 -7.47 7.14
CA LEU A 106 9.18 -6.72 6.85
C LEU A 106 8.55 -6.36 8.19
N ILE A 107 8.82 -5.15 8.68
CA ILE A 107 8.32 -4.68 9.97
C ILE A 107 6.89 -4.17 9.83
N THR A 108 6.08 -4.40 10.86
CA THR A 108 4.77 -3.76 11.11
C THR A 108 4.68 -3.38 12.59
N CYS A 109 3.60 -2.72 12.98
CA CYS A 109 3.36 -2.28 14.35
C CYS A 109 1.91 -2.50 14.80
N PRO A 110 1.63 -2.48 16.12
CA PRO A 110 0.27 -2.64 16.65
C PRO A 110 -0.78 -1.73 16.00
N LEU A 111 -0.45 -0.47 15.71
CA LEU A 111 -1.34 0.47 15.06
C LEU A 111 -1.74 0.02 13.65
N GLN A 112 -0.79 -0.46 12.83
CA GLN A 112 -1.09 -0.90 11.47
C GLN A 112 -1.87 -2.21 11.44
N VAL A 113 -1.56 -3.15 12.33
CA VAL A 113 -2.36 -4.38 12.48
C VAL A 113 -3.79 -4.03 12.93
N SER A 114 -3.95 -3.05 13.83
CA SER A 114 -5.28 -2.58 14.27
C SER A 114 -6.08 -1.98 13.13
N ARG A 115 -5.47 -1.09 12.32
CA ARG A 115 -6.12 -0.49 11.15
C ARG A 115 -6.49 -1.54 10.11
N PHE A 116 -5.62 -2.51 9.87
CA PHE A 116 -5.91 -3.62 8.97
C PHE A 116 -7.10 -4.46 9.46
N ASN A 117 -7.13 -4.79 10.76
CA ASN A 117 -8.23 -5.50 11.39
C ASN A 117 -9.56 -4.76 11.27
N GLU A 118 -9.58 -3.43 11.35
CA GLU A 118 -10.81 -2.66 11.10
C GLU A 118 -11.38 -2.90 9.70
N THR A 119 -10.51 -3.12 8.69
CA THR A 119 -10.97 -3.44 7.32
C THR A 119 -11.51 -4.86 7.21
N LEU A 120 -10.91 -5.82 7.94
CA LEU A 120 -11.34 -7.22 7.99
C LEU A 120 -12.69 -7.37 8.69
N VAL A 121 -12.87 -6.71 9.84
CA VAL A 121 -14.11 -6.76 10.62
C VAL A 121 -15.29 -6.19 9.82
N LYS A 122 -15.08 -5.13 9.03
CA LYS A 122 -16.11 -4.60 8.11
C LYS A 122 -16.52 -5.60 7.03
N GLN A 123 -15.65 -6.54 6.70
CA GLN A 123 -15.93 -7.66 5.81
C GLN A 123 -16.40 -8.92 6.56
N GLY A 124 -16.50 -8.91 7.89
CA GLY A 124 -16.83 -10.10 8.69
C GLY A 124 -15.76 -11.18 8.63
N ILE A 125 -14.48 -10.79 8.48
CA ILE A 125 -13.31 -11.64 8.62
C ILE A 125 -12.76 -11.45 10.05
N GLU A 126 -12.30 -12.54 10.68
CA GLU A 126 -11.75 -12.49 12.02
C GLU A 126 -10.47 -11.63 12.08
N PRO A 127 -10.29 -10.82 13.13
CA PRO A 127 -9.10 -9.98 13.25
C PRO A 127 -7.86 -10.79 13.66
N HIS A 128 -6.69 -10.29 13.28
CA HIS A 128 -5.40 -10.77 13.76
C HIS A 128 -5.14 -10.35 15.22
N GLU A 129 -4.38 -11.16 15.96
CA GLU A 129 -4.04 -10.86 17.35
C GLU A 129 -3.03 -9.70 17.45
N ILE A 130 -3.33 -8.73 18.31
CA ILE A 130 -2.46 -7.59 18.57
C ILE A 130 -1.62 -7.89 19.82
N SER A 131 -0.30 -7.89 19.66
CA SER A 131 0.64 -8.05 20.77
C SER A 131 1.20 -6.69 21.20
N ASN A 132 1.13 -6.39 22.50
CA ASN A 132 1.87 -5.26 23.06
C ASN A 132 3.37 -5.55 22.99
N ILE A 133 4.15 -4.50 22.72
CA ILE A 133 5.59 -4.58 22.51
C ILE A 133 6.23 -3.29 23.02
N ASN A 134 7.45 -3.42 23.55
CA ASN A 134 8.25 -2.27 23.99
C ASN A 134 9.05 -1.68 22.83
N ASP A 135 9.38 -0.40 22.90
CA ASP A 135 10.12 0.31 21.85
C ASP A 135 11.49 -0.27 21.52
N ASP A 136 12.15 -0.90 22.49
CA ASP A 136 13.47 -1.48 22.31
C ASP A 136 13.45 -2.93 21.82
N THR A 137 12.31 -3.43 21.34
CA THR A 137 12.08 -4.85 21.06
C THR A 137 11.59 -5.09 19.63
N ILE A 138 12.05 -6.18 19.04
CA ILE A 138 11.51 -6.76 17.80
C ILE A 138 11.10 -8.21 18.05
N ILE A 139 9.90 -8.57 17.58
CA ILE A 139 9.36 -9.92 17.68
C ILE A 139 9.27 -10.56 16.29
N SER A 140 9.93 -11.70 16.10
CA SER A 140 9.79 -12.51 14.88
C SER A 140 10.30 -13.93 15.13
N SER A 141 9.64 -14.92 14.52
CA SER A 141 10.09 -16.32 14.59
C SER A 141 11.44 -16.55 13.89
N ALA A 142 11.81 -15.72 12.92
CA ALA A 142 13.09 -15.85 12.20
C ALA A 142 14.32 -15.39 13.00
N LEU A 143 14.12 -14.78 14.18
CA LEU A 143 15.19 -14.40 15.08
C LEU A 143 15.85 -15.62 15.74
N ALA A 144 15.12 -16.74 15.92
CA ALA A 144 15.64 -17.96 16.51
C ALA A 144 16.35 -17.72 17.87
N ASP A 145 17.67 -17.87 17.92
CA ASP A 145 18.55 -17.73 19.08
C ASP A 145 19.27 -16.37 19.17
N ILE A 146 18.95 -15.43 18.28
CA ILE A 146 19.51 -14.08 18.28
C ILE A 146 18.97 -13.29 19.49
N GLU A 147 19.85 -12.73 20.29
CA GLU A 147 19.49 -11.87 21.44
C GLU A 147 19.30 -10.40 21.07
N ASN A 148 20.08 -9.91 20.11
CA ASN A 148 20.02 -8.52 19.65
C ASN A 148 20.18 -8.48 18.13
N VAL A 149 19.39 -7.63 17.47
CA VAL A 149 19.48 -7.36 16.04
C VAL A 149 19.53 -5.87 15.81
N TYR A 150 20.26 -5.45 14.79
CA TYR A 150 20.25 -4.06 14.34
C TYR A 150 19.33 -3.96 13.13
N LEU A 151 18.34 -3.08 13.22
CA LEU A 151 17.57 -2.61 12.08
C LEU A 151 18.18 -1.28 11.66
N GLU A 152 18.79 -1.25 10.48
CA GLU A 152 19.77 -0.22 10.11
C GLU A 152 20.83 -0.04 11.21
N ASP A 153 20.84 1.12 11.87
CA ASP A 153 21.73 1.50 12.96
C ASP A 153 21.07 1.44 14.35
N ILE A 154 19.78 1.09 14.43
CA ILE A 154 19.04 0.95 15.69
C ILE A 154 19.17 -0.47 16.22
N LYS A 155 19.70 -0.59 17.43
CA LYS A 155 19.79 -1.85 18.17
C LYS A 155 18.45 -2.18 18.86
N LEU A 156 17.89 -3.36 18.57
CA LEU A 156 16.69 -3.89 19.23
C LEU A 156 16.99 -5.23 19.91
N LYS A 157 16.32 -5.46 21.04
CA LYS A 157 16.25 -6.77 21.71
C LYS A 157 15.40 -7.71 20.88
N ALA A 158 15.97 -8.84 20.51
CA ALA A 158 15.29 -9.84 19.70
C ALA A 158 14.49 -10.78 20.60
N LYS A 159 13.20 -10.94 20.29
CA LYS A 159 12.32 -11.92 20.93
C LYS A 159 11.79 -12.88 19.88
N SER A 160 12.27 -14.12 19.93
CA SER A 160 11.81 -15.17 19.03
C SER A 160 10.44 -15.69 19.46
N GLN A 161 9.42 -15.41 18.66
CA GLN A 161 8.04 -15.83 18.91
C GLN A 161 7.30 -15.94 17.57
N LYS A 162 6.48 -16.99 17.39
CA LYS A 162 5.54 -17.06 16.28
C LYS A 162 4.40 -16.08 16.55
N LEU A 163 4.15 -15.16 15.63
CA LEU A 163 3.05 -14.21 15.68
C LEU A 163 2.03 -14.55 14.59
N ASN A 164 0.75 -14.28 14.85
CA ASN A 164 -0.31 -14.31 13.85
C ASN A 164 -0.42 -12.91 13.20
N LEU A 165 0.59 -12.55 12.40
CA LEU A 165 0.58 -11.29 11.66
C LEU A 165 -0.13 -11.46 10.31
N PRO A 166 -0.76 -10.39 9.78
CA PRO A 166 -1.33 -10.39 8.43
C PRO A 166 -0.35 -10.93 7.39
N SER A 167 -0.73 -11.97 6.64
CA SER A 167 0.13 -12.59 5.64
C SER A 167 -0.54 -12.71 4.27
N GLU A 168 -1.74 -12.16 4.14
CA GLU A 168 -2.51 -12.02 2.92
C GLU A 168 -1.74 -11.15 1.93
N GLY A 169 -1.59 -11.61 0.68
CA GLY A 169 -0.79 -10.91 -0.33
C GLY A 169 0.73 -10.87 -0.09
N VAL A 170 1.24 -11.46 1.00
CA VAL A 170 2.68 -11.60 1.24
C VAL A 170 3.20 -12.84 0.51
N PRO A 171 4.19 -12.74 -0.40
CA PRO A 171 4.80 -13.90 -1.04
C PRO A 171 5.36 -14.90 -0.03
N ASN A 172 5.21 -16.20 -0.29
CA ASN A 172 5.59 -17.27 0.65
C ASN A 172 7.06 -17.18 1.12
N TYR A 173 7.98 -16.77 0.24
CA TYR A 173 9.40 -16.62 0.58
C TYR A 173 9.71 -15.40 1.46
N LEU A 174 8.75 -14.49 1.65
CA LEU A 174 8.82 -13.31 2.51
C LEU A 174 8.10 -13.49 3.84
N LYS A 175 7.14 -14.43 3.95
CA LYS A 175 6.35 -14.65 5.18
C LYS A 175 7.22 -14.92 6.42
N SER A 176 8.36 -15.59 6.26
CA SER A 176 9.29 -15.82 7.38
C SER A 176 9.99 -14.55 7.87
N ARG A 177 9.91 -13.44 7.13
CA ARG A 177 10.58 -12.16 7.42
C ARG A 177 9.66 -11.15 8.10
N LEU A 178 8.39 -11.50 8.33
CA LEU A 178 7.48 -10.64 9.05
C LEU A 178 7.97 -10.45 10.50
N ALA A 179 7.93 -9.21 10.96
CA ALA A 179 8.33 -8.85 12.31
C ALA A 179 7.43 -7.74 12.87
N LEU A 180 7.22 -7.78 14.19
CA LEU A 180 6.51 -6.74 14.92
C LEU A 180 7.53 -5.89 15.68
N VAL A 181 7.39 -4.57 15.57
CA VAL A 181 8.08 -3.55 16.38
C VAL A 181 7.03 -2.64 17.04
N SER A 182 7.44 -1.71 17.92
CA SER A 182 6.50 -0.72 18.47
C SER A 182 6.04 0.29 17.41
N ASP A 183 4.99 1.05 17.73
CA ASP A 183 4.45 2.09 16.84
C ASP A 183 5.50 3.19 16.63
N GLU A 184 6.20 3.59 17.69
CA GLU A 184 7.27 4.59 17.68
C GLU A 184 8.47 4.13 16.85
N THR A 185 8.84 2.85 16.95
CA THR A 185 9.92 2.27 16.14
C THR A 185 9.53 2.24 14.66
N PHE A 186 8.30 1.85 14.35
CA PHE A 186 7.80 1.83 12.98
C PHE A 186 7.72 3.25 12.40
N GLU A 187 7.22 4.23 13.15
CA GLU A 187 7.21 5.65 12.77
C GLU A 187 8.61 6.15 12.45
N TRP A 188 9.58 5.83 13.29
CA TRP A 188 10.95 6.26 13.07
C TRP A 188 11.49 5.72 11.74
N PHE A 189 11.31 4.43 11.44
CA PHE A 189 11.74 3.84 10.17
C PHE A 189 10.95 4.36 8.97
N ALA A 190 9.63 4.50 9.10
CA ALA A 190 8.79 5.08 8.05
C ALA A 190 9.27 6.49 7.70
N SER A 191 9.73 7.27 8.68
CA SER A 191 10.19 8.64 8.50
C SER A 191 11.63 8.74 7.98
N ASN A 192 12.53 7.83 8.39
CA ASN A 192 13.98 8.02 8.22
C ASN A 192 14.67 6.96 7.34
N ALA A 193 13.99 5.85 7.02
CA ALA A 193 14.59 4.72 6.30
C ALA A 193 13.97 4.50 4.90
N MET A 194 13.40 5.54 4.30
CA MET A 194 13.02 5.52 2.89
C MET A 194 14.25 5.62 1.99
N GLU A 195 14.12 5.20 0.73
CA GLU A 195 15.19 5.36 -0.24
C GLU A 195 15.27 6.81 -0.71
N ILE A 196 16.41 7.47 -0.53
CA ILE A 196 16.66 8.81 -1.10
C ILE A 196 17.67 8.68 -2.24
N ARG A 197 17.30 9.15 -3.43
CA ARG A 197 18.15 9.12 -4.61
C ARG A 197 18.47 10.53 -5.08
N ALA A 198 19.73 10.76 -5.41
CA ALA A 198 20.17 11.98 -6.06
C ALA A 198 20.08 11.82 -7.57
N HIS A 199 19.34 12.69 -8.22
CA HIS A 199 19.16 12.72 -9.66
C HIS A 199 19.82 13.96 -10.25
N ASN A 200 20.33 13.84 -11.48
CA ASN A 200 20.89 14.97 -12.19
C ASN A 200 20.53 14.99 -13.67
N LYS A 201 20.60 16.19 -14.25
CA LYS A 201 20.49 16.40 -15.70
C LYS A 201 21.85 16.78 -16.27
N LEU A 202 22.44 15.88 -17.05
CA LEU A 202 23.73 16.12 -17.69
C LEU A 202 23.58 16.89 -19.01
N SER A 203 24.53 17.77 -19.29
CA SER A 203 24.74 18.36 -20.62
C SER A 203 25.39 17.34 -21.57
N ALA A 204 25.45 17.67 -22.87
CA ALA A 204 26.22 16.90 -23.84
C ALA A 204 27.72 16.76 -23.46
N THR A 205 28.25 17.67 -22.66
CA THR A 205 29.63 17.66 -22.14
C THR A 205 29.75 17.01 -20.76
N LYS A 206 28.70 16.30 -20.28
CA LYS A 206 28.62 15.67 -18.95
C LYS A 206 28.70 16.65 -17.76
N GLN A 207 28.37 17.93 -17.97
CA GLN A 207 28.22 18.88 -16.87
C GLN A 207 26.81 18.77 -16.28
N SER A 208 26.70 18.66 -14.96
CA SER A 208 25.40 18.67 -14.28
C SER A 208 24.77 20.06 -14.38
N LYS A 209 23.54 20.14 -14.88
CA LYS A 209 22.74 21.38 -14.99
C LYS A 209 21.73 21.54 -13.87
N SER A 210 21.38 20.45 -13.19
CA SER A 210 20.42 20.41 -12.08
C SER A 210 20.68 19.14 -11.29
N LEU A 211 20.61 19.27 -9.96
CA LEU A 211 20.69 18.19 -8.98
C LEU A 211 19.43 18.30 -8.13
N TRP A 212 18.73 17.19 -7.91
CA TRP A 212 17.60 17.11 -6.99
C TRP A 212 17.60 15.77 -6.26
N TYR A 213 16.93 15.74 -5.11
CA TYR A 213 16.74 14.54 -4.30
C TYR A 213 15.29 14.11 -4.35
N GLU A 214 15.10 12.81 -4.57
CA GLU A 214 13.79 12.19 -4.69
C GLU A 214 13.71 11.00 -3.73
N GLU A 215 12.61 10.94 -2.99
CA GLU A 215 12.34 9.90 -2.01
C GLU A 215 11.48 8.79 -2.62
N PHE A 216 11.73 7.55 -2.23
CA PHE A 216 10.96 6.39 -2.66
C PHE A 216 10.64 5.51 -1.46
N VAL A 217 9.40 5.00 -1.42
CA VAL A 217 9.07 3.87 -0.55
C VAL A 217 9.77 2.62 -1.10
N PRO A 218 10.53 1.86 -0.29
CA PRO A 218 11.30 0.72 -0.78
C PRO A 218 10.45 -0.34 -1.49
N ALA A 219 11.07 -1.05 -2.44
CA ALA A 219 10.48 -2.28 -2.99
C ALA A 219 10.21 -3.30 -1.86
N GLU A 220 9.24 -4.18 -2.08
CA GLU A 220 8.67 -5.13 -1.10
C GLU A 220 7.80 -4.52 -0.01
N SER A 221 7.61 -3.20 0.00
CA SER A 221 6.61 -2.57 0.88
C SER A 221 5.20 -3.03 0.52
N ILE A 222 4.39 -3.27 1.54
CA ILE A 222 3.03 -3.78 1.39
C ILE A 222 2.06 -2.76 1.97
N PHE A 223 1.03 -2.43 1.23
CA PHE A 223 -0.05 -1.53 1.60
C PHE A 223 -1.37 -2.28 1.60
N PHE A 224 -2.38 -1.72 2.26
CA PHE A 224 -3.75 -2.20 2.21
C PHE A 224 -4.70 -1.02 2.06
N GLY A 225 -5.78 -1.20 1.29
CA GLY A 225 -6.83 -0.20 1.13
C GLY A 225 -8.19 -0.85 0.98
N GLN A 226 -9.25 -0.04 1.11
CA GLN A 226 -10.62 -0.52 0.89
C GLN A 226 -11.15 -0.01 -0.45
N LEU A 227 -11.73 -0.94 -1.22
CA LEU A 227 -12.61 -0.63 -2.35
C LEU A 227 -14.05 -0.70 -1.85
N LEU A 228 -14.78 0.39 -2.00
CA LEU A 228 -16.16 0.57 -1.55
C LEU A 228 -17.07 0.72 -2.77
N GLU A 229 -18.30 0.23 -2.67
CA GLU A 229 -19.31 0.40 -3.74
C GLU A 229 -20.62 0.93 -3.16
N SER A 230 -21.13 2.00 -3.79
CA SER A 230 -22.44 2.58 -3.49
C SER A 230 -23.54 1.85 -4.28
N PRO A 231 -24.78 1.83 -3.78
CA PRO A 231 -25.88 1.27 -4.54
C PRO A 231 -26.14 2.11 -5.81
N PRO A 232 -26.71 1.53 -6.88
CA PRO A 232 -27.07 2.26 -8.09
C PRO A 232 -28.01 3.45 -7.82
N TYR A 233 -27.87 4.53 -8.60
CA TYR A 233 -28.65 5.77 -8.41
C TYR A 233 -30.16 5.62 -8.66
N ASN A 234 -30.55 4.73 -9.57
CA ASN A 234 -31.95 4.39 -9.86
C ASN A 234 -32.15 2.92 -9.48
N GLY A 235 -32.96 2.65 -8.44
CA GLY A 235 -33.36 1.28 -8.05
C GLY A 235 -34.01 0.52 -9.22
N ASP A 236 -34.03 -0.81 -9.27
CA ASP A 236 -33.97 -1.80 -8.22
C ASP A 236 -33.40 -3.09 -8.79
N ASP A 237 -32.17 -3.46 -8.42
CA ASP A 237 -31.85 -4.87 -8.21
C ASP A 237 -30.72 -4.99 -7.17
N PRO A 238 -31.00 -5.49 -5.95
CA PRO A 238 -29.96 -5.85 -4.98
C PRO A 238 -28.90 -6.80 -5.55
N SER A 239 -29.20 -7.53 -6.64
CA SER A 239 -28.26 -8.40 -7.34
C SER A 239 -27.08 -7.66 -7.99
N GLU A 240 -27.22 -6.36 -8.24
CA GLU A 240 -26.17 -5.52 -8.84
C GLU A 240 -25.21 -4.92 -7.79
N SER A 241 -25.50 -5.05 -6.49
CA SER A 241 -24.63 -4.53 -5.43
C SER A 241 -23.34 -5.32 -5.35
N GLY A 242 -22.21 -4.66 -5.61
CA GLY A 242 -20.91 -5.33 -5.65
C GLY A 242 -20.49 -5.73 -7.06
N LYS A 243 -21.31 -5.44 -8.09
CA LYS A 243 -21.01 -5.79 -9.49
C LYS A 243 -19.70 -5.15 -9.92
N TYR A 244 -19.55 -3.84 -9.73
CA TYR A 244 -18.39 -3.12 -10.24
C TYR A 244 -17.13 -3.42 -9.44
N SER A 245 -17.23 -3.59 -8.12
CA SER A 245 -16.11 -3.99 -7.28
C SER A 245 -15.66 -5.42 -7.57
N THR A 246 -16.59 -6.35 -7.83
CA THR A 246 -16.27 -7.71 -8.25
C THR A 246 -15.62 -7.72 -9.63
N LYS A 247 -16.20 -7.03 -10.61
CA LYS A 247 -15.63 -6.90 -11.96
C LYS A 247 -14.23 -6.28 -11.94
N LEU A 248 -13.99 -5.26 -11.10
CA LEU A 248 -12.68 -4.66 -10.94
C LEU A 248 -11.65 -5.66 -10.40
N ILE A 249 -12.04 -6.47 -9.41
CA ILE A 249 -11.19 -7.53 -8.88
C ILE A 249 -10.91 -8.60 -9.94
N GLU A 250 -11.90 -8.93 -10.78
CA GLU A 250 -11.78 -9.90 -11.87
C GLU A 250 -10.88 -9.43 -13.03
N THR A 251 -10.70 -8.12 -13.20
CA THR A 251 -9.74 -7.54 -14.16
C THR A 251 -8.31 -8.09 -13.97
N LYS A 252 -7.94 -8.47 -12.73
CA LYS A 252 -6.68 -9.16 -12.35
C LYS A 252 -5.46 -8.76 -13.19
N PRO A 253 -5.05 -7.48 -13.20
CA PRO A 253 -3.84 -7.07 -13.90
C PRO A 253 -2.64 -7.81 -13.30
N LEU A 254 -1.78 -8.37 -14.15
CA LEU A 254 -0.59 -9.10 -13.69
C LEU A 254 0.34 -8.18 -12.89
N PHE A 255 0.55 -6.98 -13.42
CA PHE A 255 1.21 -5.86 -12.74
C PHE A 255 0.52 -4.57 -13.17
N PHE A 256 0.63 -3.55 -12.33
CA PHE A 256 0.21 -2.19 -12.68
C PHE A 256 1.16 -1.17 -12.09
N GLN A 257 1.17 0.04 -12.65
CA GLN A 257 2.08 1.11 -12.23
C GLN A 257 1.32 2.17 -11.42
N VAL A 258 1.89 2.60 -10.30
CA VAL A 258 1.34 3.64 -9.43
C VAL A 258 2.41 4.70 -9.17
N GLY A 259 1.99 5.97 -9.17
CA GLY A 259 2.87 7.10 -8.89
C GLY A 259 3.69 7.55 -10.10
N GLY A 260 4.80 8.24 -9.85
CA GLY A 260 5.70 8.74 -10.89
C GLY A 260 6.73 7.70 -11.35
N ASN A 261 7.61 8.13 -12.27
CA ASN A 261 8.83 7.42 -12.64
C ASN A 261 8.66 6.04 -13.31
N GLU A 262 7.54 5.81 -14.01
CA GLU A 262 7.27 4.59 -14.79
C GLU A 262 8.43 4.25 -15.75
N SER A 263 8.85 5.22 -16.58
CA SER A 263 9.90 5.02 -17.60
C SER A 263 11.29 4.70 -17.04
N THR A 264 11.49 4.87 -15.73
CA THR A 264 12.75 4.54 -15.03
C THR A 264 12.59 3.34 -14.10
N GLY A 265 11.48 2.60 -14.18
CA GLY A 265 11.27 1.33 -13.49
C GLY A 265 10.77 1.44 -12.06
N HIS A 266 9.95 2.45 -11.75
CA HIS A 266 9.38 2.67 -10.42
C HIS A 266 7.87 2.49 -10.40
N GLY A 267 7.35 2.17 -9.21
CA GLY A 267 5.92 2.08 -8.95
C GLY A 267 5.23 0.84 -9.52
N LEU A 268 5.96 -0.19 -9.96
CA LEU A 268 5.37 -1.47 -10.32
C LEU A 268 4.79 -2.16 -9.09
N MET A 269 3.51 -2.51 -9.14
CA MET A 269 2.73 -3.07 -8.05
C MET A 269 2.09 -4.42 -8.44
N GLU A 270 1.90 -5.27 -7.43
CA GLU A 270 0.99 -6.42 -7.45
C GLU A 270 -0.22 -6.13 -6.55
N ILE A 271 -1.37 -6.72 -6.88
CA ILE A 271 -2.58 -6.65 -6.06
C ILE A 271 -3.01 -8.05 -5.62
N THR A 272 -3.45 -8.18 -4.37
CA THR A 272 -4.16 -9.36 -3.86
C THR A 272 -5.45 -8.93 -3.17
N PRO A 273 -6.63 -9.26 -3.71
CA PRO A 273 -7.89 -9.06 -3.01
C PRO A 273 -8.01 -10.05 -1.83
N ILE A 274 -8.57 -9.60 -0.71
CA ILE A 274 -8.92 -10.50 0.39
C ILE A 274 -10.32 -11.06 0.13
N GLU A 275 -10.44 -12.38 0.09
CA GLU A 275 -11.70 -13.08 -0.10
C GLU A 275 -12.20 -13.71 1.21
N LYS A 276 -13.53 -13.75 1.39
CA LYS A 276 -14.16 -14.47 2.51
C LYS A 276 -13.90 -15.97 2.35
N GLY A 277 -12.85 -16.49 2.99
CA GLY A 277 -12.51 -17.92 2.95
C GLY A 277 -11.08 -18.26 3.33
N GLU A 278 -10.17 -17.29 3.39
CA GLU A 278 -8.82 -17.52 3.94
C GLU A 278 -8.90 -17.62 5.47
N SER A 279 -9.21 -18.82 5.97
CA SER A 279 -9.14 -19.12 7.40
C SER A 279 -7.68 -18.95 7.88
N HIS A 280 -7.46 -18.05 8.83
CA HIS A 280 -6.15 -17.86 9.48
C HIS A 280 -5.73 -19.18 10.17
N GLY A 281 -4.62 -19.76 9.72
CA GLY A 281 -3.99 -20.95 10.29
C GLY A 281 -2.50 -20.75 10.54
#